data_AF-A0A832C8J1-F1
#
_entry.id   AF-A0A832C8J1-F1
#
_cell.length_a   1.000
_cell.length_b   1.000
_cell.length_c   1.000
_cell.angle_alpha   90.00
_cell.angle_beta   90.00
_cell.angle_gamma   90.00
#
_symmetry.space_group_name_H-M   'P 1'
#
loop_
_entity.id
_entity.type
_entity.pdbx_description
1 polymer ?
#
loop_
_entity_poly.entity_id
_entity_poly.type
_entity_poly.pdbx_seq_one_letter_code
_entity_poly.pdbx_strand_id
1 'polypeptide(L)' 'MLTEYASKIFASFDELSKILKKEEDNLVVEDDPLRVVIKRNRIEFYVSGEFHGFVSESREELSELVSEEAKLWLQALA' A
#
# COMPACT_ATOMS: atom_id res chain seq x y z
N MET A 1 14.08 -3.46 -1.22
CA MET A 1 13.02 -4.27 -1.91
C MET A 1 11.66 -3.76 -1.47
N LEU A 2 10.57 -3.90 -2.26
CA LEU A 2 9.26 -3.34 -1.84
C LEU A 2 8.76 -4.01 -0.57
N THR A 3 9.07 -5.29 -0.40
CA THR A 3 8.85 -6.07 0.84
C THR A 3 9.46 -5.41 2.08
N GLU A 4 10.65 -4.79 2.00
CA GLU A 4 11.29 -4.10 3.13
C GLU A 4 10.52 -2.84 3.56
N TYR A 5 10.00 -2.09 2.59
CA TYR A 5 9.15 -0.93 2.87
C TYR A 5 7.81 -1.37 3.46
N ALA A 6 7.20 -2.41 2.91
CA ALA A 6 5.95 -2.98 3.44
C ALA A 6 6.10 -3.42 4.91
N SER A 7 7.20 -4.09 5.27
CA SER A 7 7.46 -4.49 6.66
C SER A 7 7.58 -3.29 7.61
N LYS A 8 8.19 -2.18 7.21
CA LYS A 8 8.23 -0.95 8.02
C LYS A 8 6.83 -0.35 8.20
N ILE A 9 6.05 -0.30 7.12
CA ILE A 9 4.67 0.19 7.13
C ILE A 9 3.80 -0.64 8.09
N PHE A 10 3.93 -1.97 8.08
CA PHE A 10 3.19 -2.83 9.01
C PHE A 10 3.62 -2.61 10.46
N ALA A 11 4.91 -2.40 10.73
CA ALA A 11 5.40 -2.07 12.06
C ALA A 11 4.87 -0.72 12.58
N SER A 12 4.63 0.23 11.66
CA SER A 12 4.10 1.57 11.96
C SER A 12 2.59 1.71 11.70
N PHE A 13 1.85 0.62 11.51
CA PHE A 13 0.43 0.65 11.12
C PHE A 13 -0.44 1.45 12.08
N ASP A 14 -0.24 1.28 13.40
CA ASP A 14 -1.01 2.00 14.41
C ASP A 14 -0.75 3.52 14.37
N GLU A 15 0.46 3.94 14.01
CA GLU A 15 0.81 5.35 13.84
C GLU A 15 0.21 5.92 12.55
N LEU A 16 0.32 5.18 11.45
CA LEU A 16 -0.29 5.54 10.16
C LEU A 16 -1.81 5.69 10.27
N SER A 17 -2.46 4.91 11.13
CA SER A 17 -3.92 5.01 11.35
C SER A 17 -4.39 6.36 11.88
N LYS A 18 -3.49 7.20 12.42
CA LYS A 18 -3.78 8.56 12.91
C LYS A 18 -3.84 9.59 11.79
N ILE A 19 -3.19 9.32 10.66
CA ILE A 19 -3.07 10.25 9.52
C ILE A 19 -3.83 9.75 8.29
N LEU A 20 -4.01 8.44 8.15
CA LEU A 20 -4.71 7.82 7.02
C LEU A 20 -6.18 7.58 7.36
N LYS A 21 -7.01 7.53 6.31
CA LYS A 21 -8.43 7.20 6.44
C LYS A 21 -8.55 5.73 6.83
N LYS A 22 -9.20 5.46 7.96
CA LYS A 22 -9.48 4.10 8.42
C LYS A 22 -10.84 3.64 7.86
N GLU A 23 -10.81 2.57 7.07
CA GLU A 23 -12.00 1.87 6.57
C GLU A 23 -11.98 0.44 7.11
N GLU A 24 -12.87 0.14 8.06
CA GLU A 24 -12.87 -1.12 8.81
C GLU A 24 -11.50 -1.38 9.48
N ASP A 25 -10.84 -2.47 9.10
CA ASP A 25 -9.49 -2.87 9.54
C ASP A 25 -8.38 -2.44 8.57
N ASN A 26 -8.69 -1.58 7.59
CA ASN A 26 -7.75 -1.15 6.56
C ASN A 26 -7.46 0.34 6.67
N LEU A 27 -6.26 0.74 6.22
CA LEU A 27 -5.93 2.14 5.95
C LEU A 27 -5.98 2.37 4.46
N VAL A 28 -6.61 3.46 4.04
CA VAL A 28 -6.85 3.76 2.64
C VAL A 28 -6.27 5.12 2.29
N VAL A 29 -5.55 5.15 1.17
CA VAL A 29 -5.10 6.36 0.50
C VAL A 29 -5.80 6.45 -0.85
N GLU A 30 -6.45 7.58 -1.11
CA GLU A 30 -7.16 7.86 -2.37
C GLU A 30 -6.42 8.99 -3.10
N ASP A 31 -5.89 8.70 -4.28
CA ASP A 31 -5.19 9.65 -5.15
C ASP A 31 -5.56 9.37 -6.62
N ASP A 32 -6.74 9.82 -7.04
CA ASP A 32 -7.39 9.50 -8.33
C ASP A 32 -6.41 9.64 -9.53
N PRO A 33 -6.13 8.56 -10.29
CA PRO A 33 -6.85 7.28 -10.36
C PRO A 33 -6.35 6.17 -9.42
N LEU A 34 -5.29 6.38 -8.66
CA LEU A 34 -4.70 5.39 -7.77
C LEU A 34 -5.45 5.31 -6.43
N ARG A 35 -5.64 4.09 -5.95
CA ARG A 35 -6.06 3.82 -4.56
C ARG A 35 -5.13 2.79 -3.95
N VAL A 36 -4.59 3.11 -2.78
CA VAL A 36 -3.71 2.23 -1.99
C VAL A 36 -4.45 1.77 -0.75
N VAL A 37 -4.55 0.45 -0.56
CA VAL A 37 -5.24 -0.15 0.59
C VAL A 37 -4.24 -0.94 1.42
N ILE A 38 -3.90 -0.43 2.59
CA ILE A 38 -3.00 -1.06 3.55
C ILE A 38 -3.84 -1.93 4.48
N LYS A 39 -3.68 -3.25 4.34
CA LYS A 39 -4.25 -4.26 5.23
C LYS A 39 -3.18 -4.73 6.21
N ARG A 40 -3.59 -5.47 7.24
CA ARG A 40 -2.66 -6.01 8.25
C ARG A 40 -1.57 -6.94 7.69
N ASN A 41 -1.75 -7.51 6.50
CA ASN A 41 -0.85 -8.50 5.91
C ASN A 41 -0.39 -8.18 4.48
N ARG A 42 -0.91 -7.13 3.86
CA ARG A 42 -0.54 -6.70 2.50
C ARG A 42 -1.02 -5.30 2.20
N ILE A 43 -0.38 -4.67 1.24
CA ILE A 43 -0.71 -3.37 0.66
C ILE A 43 -1.16 -3.64 -0.76
N GLU A 44 -2.37 -3.23 -1.10
CA GLU A 44 -3.00 -3.46 -2.40
C GLU A 44 -3.06 -2.15 -3.19
N PHE A 45 -2.86 -2.23 -4.50
CA PHE A 45 -2.85 -1.09 -5.41
C PHE A 45 -3.95 -1.25 -6.43
N TYR A 46 -4.75 -0.19 -6.60
CA TYR A 46 -5.86 -0.13 -7.53
C TYR A 46 -5.74 1.09 -8.43
N VAL A 47 -6.09 0.97 -9.71
CA VAL A 47 -6.15 2.09 -10.66
C VAL A 47 -7.55 2.14 -11.24
N SER A 48 -8.21 3.29 -11.14
CA SER A 48 -9.60 3.47 -11.57
C SER A 48 -10.56 2.42 -10.97
N GLY A 49 -10.24 1.92 -9.77
CA GLY A 49 -10.99 0.86 -9.08
C GLY A 49 -10.62 -0.58 -9.47
N GLU A 50 -9.75 -0.80 -10.46
CA GLU A 50 -9.28 -2.12 -10.86
C GLU A 50 -8.05 -2.54 -10.05
N PHE A 51 -7.92 -3.84 -9.72
CA PHE A 51 -6.79 -4.35 -8.94
C PHE A 51 -5.55 -4.52 -9.83
N HIS A 52 -4.44 -3.90 -9.43
CA HIS A 52 -3.18 -3.89 -10.19
C HIS A 52 -2.02 -4.57 -9.49
N GLY A 53 -2.23 -5.05 -8.25
CA GLY A 53 -1.24 -5.85 -7.54
C GLY A 53 -1.17 -5.58 -6.05
N PHE A 54 -0.22 -6.24 -5.39
CA PHE A 54 -0.01 -6.12 -3.96
C PHE A 54 1.46 -6.31 -3.56
N VAL A 55 1.78 -5.81 -2.36
CA VAL A 55 3.04 -6.06 -1.67
C VAL A 55 2.75 -6.54 -0.25
N SER A 56 3.46 -7.58 0.18
CA SER A 56 3.45 -8.13 1.54
C SER A 56 4.87 -8.24 2.06
N GLU A 57 5.08 -8.76 3.27
CA GLU A 57 6.43 -8.93 3.83
C GLU A 57 7.30 -9.93 3.06
N SER A 58 6.67 -10.90 2.38
CA SER A 58 7.38 -12.02 1.75
C SER A 58 7.17 -12.14 0.24
N ARG A 59 6.22 -11.39 -0.33
CA ARG A 59 5.87 -11.45 -1.75
C ARG A 59 5.39 -10.10 -2.26
N GLU A 60 5.76 -9.80 -3.49
CA GLU A 60 5.23 -8.69 -4.29
C GLU A 60 4.73 -9.22 -5.64
N GLU A 61 3.62 -8.68 -6.12
CA GLU A 61 3.08 -8.94 -7.45
C GLU A 61 2.39 -7.66 -7.91
N LEU A 62 3.05 -6.92 -8.79
CA LEU A 62 2.58 -5.63 -9.30
C LEU A 62 2.58 -5.67 -10.82
N SER A 63 1.53 -5.11 -11.42
CA SER A 63 1.54 -4.80 -12.85
C SER A 63 2.53 -3.67 -13.15
N GLU A 64 3.04 -3.65 -14.39
CA GLU A 64 3.94 -2.59 -14.86
C GLU A 64 3.35 -1.19 -14.74
N LEU A 65 2.01 -1.08 -14.75
CA LEU A 65 1.30 0.19 -14.62
C LEU A 65 1.54 0.88 -13.26
N VAL A 66 1.70 0.09 -12.19
CA VAL A 66 1.77 0.61 -10.82
C VAL A 66 3.12 0.37 -10.15
N SER A 67 4.09 -0.28 -10.80
CA SER A 67 5.33 -0.70 -10.14
C SER A 67 6.18 0.47 -9.64
N GLU A 68 6.34 1.51 -10.47
CA GLU A 68 7.10 2.72 -10.09
C GLU A 68 6.34 3.52 -9.03
N GLU A 69 5.04 3.72 -9.23
CA GLU A 69 4.21 4.50 -8.31
C GLU A 69 4.10 3.83 -6.94
N ALA A 70 3.90 2.50 -6.90
CA ALA A 70 3.89 1.72 -5.68
C ALA A 70 5.21 1.86 -4.92
N LYS A 71 6.34 1.90 -5.61
CA LYS A 71 7.65 2.10 -4.97
C LYS A 71 7.73 3.48 -4.29
N LEU A 72 7.29 4.54 -4.97
CA LEU A 72 7.29 5.90 -4.42
C LEU A 72 6.39 6.01 -3.19
N TRP A 73 5.18 5.44 -3.25
CA TRP A 73 4.25 5.41 -2.13
C TRP A 73 4.79 4.64 -0.93
N LEU A 74 5.31 3.43 -1.16
CA LEU A 74 5.89 2.62 -0.10
C LEU A 74 7.11 3.29 0.52
N GLN A 75 7.91 4.01 -0.26
CA GLN A 75 9.03 4.80 0.25
C GLN A 75 8.59 6.00 1.09
N ALA A 76 7.48 6.65 0.73
CA ALA A 76 6.96 7.80 1.47
C ALA A 76 6.28 7.42 2.79
N LEU A 77 5.72 6.21 2.88
CA LEU A 77 4.99 5.71 4.04
C LEU A 77 5.86 4.93 5.05
N ALA A 78 7.05 4.45 4.64
CA ALA A 78 7.94 3.60 5.43
C ALA A 78 9.03 4.38 6.18
#